data_AF-A0A4R5FX46-F1
#
_entry.id   AF-A0A4R5FX46-F1
#
_cell.length_a   1.000
_cell.length_b   1.000
_cell.length_c   1.000
_cell.angle_alpha   90.00
_cell.angle_beta   90.00
_cell.angle_gamma   90.00
#
_symmetry.space_group_name_H-M   'P 1'
#
loop_
_entity.id
_entity.type
_entity.pdbx_description
1 polymer ?
#
loop_
_entity_poly.entity_id
_entity_poly.type
_entity_poly.pdbx_seq_one_letter_code
_entity_poly.pdbx_strand_id
1 'polypeptide(L)'
;MTGPEPVRLSLDPDLARRGAVDGAWWPASYDAGAELPALIAAIDQRLQRRVLRVGLHVDTWDNIPRRIAAPGRQIRVGWFRTIDPHLVNLIIPGIEHLNLLVIPPGTAPAAADKALGLATRCRGRTRPGDILTAADPDNPTTSA
;
A
#
# COMPACT_ATOMS: atom_id res chain seq x y z
N MET A 1 2.56 -7.42 26.43
CA MET A 1 3.17 -7.96 25.20
C MET A 1 2.21 -7.69 24.06
N THR A 2 2.21 -6.47 23.52
CA THR A 2 1.40 -6.14 22.34
C THR A 2 2.15 -6.71 21.14
N GLY A 3 1.61 -7.75 20.51
CA GLY A 3 2.14 -8.23 19.24
C GLY A 3 2.18 -7.08 18.23
N PRO A 4 3.05 -7.12 17.20
CA PRO A 4 3.06 -6.08 16.18
C PRO A 4 1.64 -5.93 15.64
N GLU A 5 1.08 -4.72 15.69
CA GLU A 5 -0.26 -4.47 15.18
C GLU A 5 -0.36 -5.06 13.78
N PRO A 6 -1.40 -5.87 13.50
CA PRO A 6 -1.49 -6.57 12.24
C PRO A 6 -1.60 -5.53 11.13
N VAL A 7 -0.56 -5.44 10.31
CA VAL A 7 -0.60 -4.61 9.10
C VAL A 7 -1.83 -5.02 8.28
N ARG A 8 -2.70 -4.05 8.00
CA ARG A 8 -3.96 -4.27 7.29
C ARG A 8 -3.68 -4.31 5.80
N LEU A 9 -3.20 -5.47 5.35
CA LEU A 9 -2.71 -5.70 4.00
C LEU A 9 -3.48 -6.85 3.34
N SER A 10 -3.97 -6.57 2.13
CA SER A 10 -4.62 -7.54 1.26
C SER A 10 -3.85 -7.60 -0.06
N LEU A 11 -3.27 -8.76 -0.37
CA LEU A 11 -2.48 -9.00 -1.58
C LEU A 11 -3.19 -10.05 -2.42
N ASP A 12 -3.14 -9.88 -3.75
CA ASP A 12 -3.50 -10.97 -4.65
C ASP A 12 -2.40 -12.05 -4.62
N PRO A 13 -2.72 -13.30 -4.24
CA PRO A 13 -1.72 -14.36 -4.10
C PRO A 13 -1.12 -14.80 -5.43
N ASP A 14 -1.81 -14.56 -6.55
CA ASP A 14 -1.35 -14.93 -7.88
C ASP A 14 -0.35 -13.89 -8.41
N LEU A 15 -0.41 -12.65 -7.90
CA LEU A 15 0.33 -11.48 -8.41
C LEU A 15 0.36 -11.42 -9.94
N ALA A 16 -0.64 -12.04 -10.57
CA ALA A 16 -0.75 -12.07 -12.00
C ALA A 16 -1.18 -10.67 -12.36
N ARG A 17 -0.21 -9.85 -12.80
CA ARG A 17 -0.29 -8.45 -13.28
C ARG A 17 -1.43 -8.26 -14.30
N ARG A 18 -2.66 -8.50 -13.88
CA ARG A 18 -3.92 -8.48 -14.63
C ARG A 18 -4.75 -7.28 -14.22
N GLY A 19 -4.33 -6.53 -13.18
CA GLY A 19 -4.95 -5.30 -12.71
C GLY A 19 -3.98 -4.13 -12.65
N ALA A 20 -4.51 -2.92 -12.41
CA ALA A 20 -3.73 -1.71 -12.17
C ALA A 20 -3.00 -1.73 -10.80
N VAL A 21 -3.51 -2.52 -9.85
CA VAL A 21 -2.94 -2.73 -8.51
C VAL A 21 -2.89 -4.23 -8.21
N ASP A 22 -1.86 -4.66 -7.49
CA ASP A 22 -1.62 -6.04 -7.07
C ASP A 22 -2.17 -6.34 -5.67
N GLY A 23 -2.61 -5.29 -4.96
CA GLY A 23 -3.20 -5.38 -3.64
C GLY A 23 -3.57 -4.02 -3.08
N ALA A 24 -4.04 -4.03 -1.84
CA ALA A 24 -4.33 -2.84 -1.06
C ALA A 24 -3.77 -2.94 0.34
N TRP A 25 -3.41 -1.78 0.87
CA TRP A 25 -2.86 -1.59 2.19
C TRP A 25 -3.55 -0.41 2.86
N TRP A 26 -3.97 -0.63 4.10
CA TRP A 26 -4.54 0.40 4.94
C TRP A 26 -3.56 0.75 6.06
N PRO A 27 -2.76 1.82 5.92
CA PRO A 27 -1.91 2.31 6.99
C PRO A 27 -2.73 2.86 8.16
N ALA A 28 -2.15 2.85 9.36
CA ALA A 28 -2.76 3.53 10.50
C ALA A 28 -2.50 5.05 10.49
N SER A 29 -1.44 5.50 9.82
CA SER A 29 -1.07 6.92 9.66
C SER A 29 -0.28 7.18 8.37
N TYR A 30 -0.13 8.44 7.97
CA TYR A 30 0.72 8.81 6.82
C TYR A 30 2.22 8.90 7.17
N ASP A 31 2.64 8.42 8.35
CA ASP A 31 4.06 8.42 8.75
C ASP A 31 4.78 7.23 8.08
N ALA A 32 5.57 7.53 7.05
CA ALA A 32 6.28 6.50 6.30
C ALA A 32 7.35 5.79 7.16
N GLY A 33 7.94 6.47 8.15
CA GLY A 33 8.98 5.90 9.00
C GLY A 33 8.46 4.82 9.95
N ALA A 34 7.25 4.99 10.47
CA ALA A 34 6.59 4.07 11.38
C ALA A 34 5.87 2.93 10.65
N GLU A 35 5.25 3.23 9.50
CA GLU A 35 4.36 2.30 8.80
C GLU A 35 5.07 1.34 7.84
N LEU A 36 6.04 1.85 7.07
CA LEU A 36 6.74 1.04 6.06
C LEU A 36 7.51 -0.16 6.65
N PRO A 37 8.18 -0.09 7.82
CA PRO A 37 8.85 -1.26 8.39
C PRO A 37 7.88 -2.43 8.61
N ALA A 38 6.68 -2.13 9.13
CA ALA A 38 5.64 -3.13 9.36
C ALA A 38 5.09 -3.67 8.03
N LEU A 39 4.86 -2.80 7.04
CA LEU A 39 4.43 -3.20 5.71
C LEU A 39 5.43 -4.15 5.04
N ILE A 40 6.71 -3.78 5.06
CA ILE A 40 7.79 -4.59 4.49
C ILE A 40 7.83 -5.96 5.16
N ALA A 41 7.75 -6.02 6.48
CA ALA A 41 7.78 -7.30 7.21
C ALA A 41 6.60 -8.19 6.81
N ALA A 42 5.39 -7.62 6.68
CA ALA A 42 4.20 -8.36 6.26
C ALA A 42 4.32 -8.89 4.82
N ILE A 43 4.82 -8.07 3.89
CA ILE A 43 5.04 -8.47 2.49
C ILE A 43 6.12 -9.55 2.40
N ASP A 44 7.22 -9.39 3.14
CA ASP A 44 8.30 -10.37 3.18
C ASP A 44 7.81 -11.74 3.65
N GLN A 45 6.93 -11.77 4.66
CA GLN A 45 6.30 -13.00 5.15
C GLN A 45 5.28 -13.58 4.17
N ARG A 46 4.40 -12.74 3.61
CA ARG A 46 3.32 -13.16 2.68
C ARG A 46 3.86 -13.71 1.37
N LEU A 47 4.84 -13.04 0.78
CA LEU A 47 5.41 -13.41 -0.51
C LEU A 47 6.63 -14.31 -0.38
N GLN A 48 7.16 -14.50 0.84
CA GLN A 48 8.44 -15.16 1.10
C GLN A 48 9.59 -14.57 0.26
N ARG A 49 9.51 -13.28 -0.03
CA ARG A 49 10.43 -12.54 -0.91
C ARG A 49 10.86 -11.25 -0.26
N ARG A 50 12.10 -10.85 -0.51
CA ARG A 50 12.69 -9.66 0.11
C ARG A 50 12.42 -8.42 -0.73
N VAL A 51 11.62 -7.48 -0.23
CA VAL A 51 11.51 -6.11 -0.79
C VAL A 51 12.89 -5.44 -0.85
N LEU A 52 13.25 -4.91 -2.03
CA LEU A 52 14.52 -4.21 -2.30
C LEU A 52 14.38 -2.69 -2.25
N ARG A 53 13.24 -2.17 -2.69
CA ARG A 53 12.96 -0.73 -2.74
C ARG A 53 11.48 -0.46 -2.55
N VAL A 54 11.16 0.66 -1.93
CA VAL A 54 9.80 1.19 -1.82
C VAL A 54 9.74 2.55 -2.54
N GLY A 55 8.66 2.80 -3.25
CA GLY A 55 8.34 4.04 -3.96
C GLY A 55 7.00 4.57 -3.45
N LEU A 56 6.95 5.82 -3.02
CA LEU A 56 5.74 6.45 -2.49
C LEU A 56 5.62 7.92 -2.90
N HIS A 57 4.42 8.50 -2.71
CA HIS A 57 4.15 9.88 -3.09
C HIS A 57 4.63 10.85 -2.02
N VAL A 58 5.49 11.80 -2.38
CA VAL A 58 6.15 12.67 -1.40
C VAL A 58 5.20 13.64 -0.70
N ASP A 59 4.17 14.13 -1.40
CA ASP A 59 3.24 15.11 -0.83
C ASP A 59 2.11 14.44 -0.02
N THR A 60 1.96 13.12 -0.09
CA THR A 60 0.96 12.36 0.68
C THR A 60 1.53 11.79 1.98
N TRP A 61 2.80 11.42 1.96
CA TRP A 61 3.46 10.74 3.07
C TRP A 61 4.33 11.72 3.86
N ASP A 62 4.23 11.66 5.19
CA ASP A 62 5.05 12.45 6.09
C ASP A 62 6.26 11.64 6.58
N ASN A 63 7.28 12.35 7.09
CA ASN A 63 8.46 11.78 7.70
C ASN A 63 9.14 10.66 6.88
N ILE A 64 9.31 10.87 5.56
CA ILE A 64 9.81 9.83 4.65
C ILE A 64 11.33 9.59 4.85
N PRO A 65 11.74 8.47 5.47
CA PRO A 65 13.16 8.21 5.64
C PRO A 65 13.77 7.74 4.31
N ARG A 66 15.02 8.12 4.00
CA ARG A 66 15.69 7.63 2.76
C ARG A 66 15.96 6.12 2.79
N ARG A 67 16.07 5.56 3.98
CA ARG A 67 16.35 4.14 4.22
C ARG A 67 15.59 3.67 5.44
N ILE A 68 14.99 2.48 5.32
CA ILE A 68 14.24 1.84 6.40
C ILE A 68 14.93 0.56 6.83
N ALA A 69 15.05 0.39 8.14
CA ALA A 69 15.50 -0.87 8.72
C ALA A 69 14.37 -1.91 8.59
N ALA A 70 14.67 -2.98 7.89
CA ALA A 70 13.89 -4.20 7.81
C ALA A 70 14.71 -5.32 8.48
N PRO A 71 14.10 -6.45 8.90
CA PRO A 71 14.83 -7.53 9.57
C PRO A 71 16.06 -7.98 8.77
N GLY A 72 17.24 -7.60 9.27
CA GLY A 72 18.54 -7.92 8.68
C GLY A 72 18.94 -7.09 7.44
N ARG A 73 18.24 -6.01 7.07
CA ARG A 73 18.63 -5.17 5.91
C ARG A 73 18.13 -3.72 5.97
N GLN A 74 18.71 -2.86 5.13
CA GLN A 74 18.17 -1.52 4.87
C GLN A 74 17.52 -1.46 3.49
N ILE A 75 16.26 -1.02 3.45
CA ILE A 75 15.50 -0.84 2.22
C ILE A 75 15.53 0.63 1.83
N ARG A 76 15.78 0.90 0.56
CA ARG A 76 15.78 2.26 0.03
C ARG A 76 14.34 2.71 -0.20
N VAL A 77 14.00 3.90 0.29
CA VAL A 77 12.73 4.55 -0.02
C VAL A 77 12.99 5.61 -1.07
N GLY A 78 12.30 5.51 -2.19
CA GLY A 78 12.20 6.55 -3.20
C GLY A 78 10.88 7.29 -3.01
N TRP A 79 10.92 8.60 -3.10
CA TRP A 79 9.73 9.42 -3.12
C TRP A 79 9.61 10.05 -4.51
N PHE A 80 8.39 10.06 -5.05
CA PHE A 80 8.11 10.54 -6.39
C PHE A 80 6.84 11.40 -6.35
N ARG A 81 6.84 12.54 -7.04
CA ARG A 81 5.64 13.40 -7.21
C ARG A 81 4.75 12.96 -8.37
N THR A 82 5.27 12.09 -9.23
CA THR A 82 4.62 11.66 -10.47
C THR A 82 3.81 10.37 -10.30
N ILE A 83 3.96 9.68 -9.17
CA ILE A 83 3.15 8.49 -8.88
C ILE A 83 1.82 8.91 -8.26
N ASP A 84 0.81 8.06 -8.40
CA ASP A 84 -0.50 8.32 -7.79
C ASP A 84 -0.37 8.43 -6.27
N PRO A 85 -1.01 9.42 -5.61
CA PRO A 85 -0.92 9.63 -4.17
C PRO A 85 -1.42 8.43 -3.36
N HIS A 86 -2.33 7.64 -3.93
CA HIS A 86 -2.88 6.44 -3.30
C HIS A 86 -2.15 5.17 -3.73
N LEU A 87 -0.92 5.25 -4.25
CA LEU A 87 -0.21 4.09 -4.77
C LEU A 87 1.21 4.03 -4.19
N VAL A 88 1.55 2.87 -3.62
CA VAL A 88 2.90 2.53 -3.17
C VAL A 88 3.43 1.43 -4.07
N ASN A 89 4.57 1.70 -4.72
CA ASN A 89 5.23 0.74 -5.59
C ASN A 89 6.41 0.09 -4.86
N LEU A 90 6.47 -1.23 -4.81
CA LEU A 90 7.57 -1.97 -4.20
C LEU A 90 8.32 -2.75 -5.28
N ILE A 91 9.65 -2.74 -5.19
CA ILE A 91 10.51 -3.54 -6.08
C ILE A 91 10.89 -4.81 -5.34
N ILE A 92 10.48 -5.95 -5.89
CA ILE A 92 10.68 -7.27 -5.31
C ILE A 92 11.31 -8.17 -6.39
N PRO A 93 12.38 -8.92 -6.07
CA PRO A 93 13.03 -9.79 -7.04
C PRO A 93 12.05 -10.87 -7.53
N GLY A 94 11.87 -10.96 -8.85
CA GLY A 94 10.96 -11.91 -9.51
C GLY A 94 9.57 -11.36 -9.85
N ILE A 95 9.10 -10.32 -9.17
CA ILE A 95 7.80 -9.66 -9.44
C ILE A 95 8.01 -8.35 -10.25
N GLU A 96 9.27 -7.87 -10.32
CA GLU A 96 9.68 -6.57 -10.88
C GLU A 96 9.10 -5.39 -10.09
N HIS A 97 7.78 -5.19 -10.14
CA HIS A 97 7.06 -4.08 -9.52
C HIS A 97 5.76 -4.59 -8.90
N LEU A 98 5.54 -4.27 -7.62
CA LEU A 98 4.32 -4.56 -6.88
C LEU A 98 3.62 -3.23 -6.55
N ASN A 99 2.44 -3.00 -7.11
CA ASN A 99 1.66 -1.79 -6.89
C ASN A 99 0.58 -2.03 -5.83
N LEU A 100 0.67 -1.32 -4.71
CA LEU A 100 -0.32 -1.38 -3.63
C LEU A 100 -1.14 -0.10 -3.57
N LEU A 101 -2.46 -0.27 -3.57
CA LEU A 101 -3.40 0.81 -3.24
C LEU A 101 -3.25 1.17 -1.76
N VAL A 102 -3.03 2.44 -1.45
CA VAL A 102 -3.05 2.99 -0.10
C VAL A 102 -4.44 3.52 0.19
N ILE A 103 -5.10 2.95 1.18
CA ILE A 103 -6.37 3.46 1.69
C ILE A 103 -6.08 4.56 2.71
N PRO A 104 -6.67 5.76 2.59
CA PRO A 104 -6.48 6.81 3.58
C PRO A 104 -6.78 6.33 5.02
N PRO A 105 -5.95 6.67 6.01
CA PRO A 105 -6.18 6.29 7.41
C PRO A 105 -7.46 6.91 7.97
N GLY A 106 -7.92 8.03 7.39
CA GLY A 106 -9.20 8.67 7.73
C GLY A 106 -10.44 8.00 7.13
N THR A 107 -10.29 6.98 6.28
CA THR A 107 -11.43 6.24 5.71
C THR A 107 -12.12 5.40 6.78
N ALA A 108 -13.46 5.40 6.77
CA ALA A 108 -14.26 4.61 7.70
C ALA A 108 -13.87 3.12 7.65
N PRO A 109 -13.80 2.41 8.78
CA PRO A 109 -13.33 1.02 8.82
C PRO A 109 -14.13 0.08 7.90
N ALA A 110 -15.43 0.29 7.78
CA ALA A 110 -16.29 -0.49 6.89
C ALA A 110 -15.98 -0.24 5.40
N ALA A 111 -15.65 1.00 5.03
CA ALA A 111 -15.25 1.35 3.67
C ALA A 111 -13.83 0.86 3.37
N ALA A 112 -12.91 0.96 4.34
CA ALA A 112 -11.54 0.45 4.18
C ALA A 112 -11.52 -1.08 3.98
N ASP A 113 -12.33 -1.83 4.72
CA ASP A 113 -12.45 -3.28 4.54
C ASP A 113 -13.02 -3.64 3.16
N LYS A 114 -14.04 -2.88 2.70
CA LYS A 114 -14.55 -2.99 1.33
C LYS A 114 -13.47 -2.69 0.28
N ALA A 115 -12.68 -1.64 0.46
CA ALA A 115 -11.59 -1.28 -0.45
C ALA A 115 -10.51 -2.37 -0.51
N LEU A 116 -10.13 -2.95 0.64
CA LEU A 116 -9.21 -4.08 0.72
C LEU A 116 -9.75 -5.30 -0.05
N GLY A 117 -11.05 -5.56 0.06
CA GLY A 117 -11.73 -6.63 -0.69
C GLY A 117 -11.83 -6.33 -2.18
N LEU A 118 -12.16 -5.09 -2.57
CA LEU A 118 -12.29 -4.68 -3.97
C LEU A 118 -10.95 -4.68 -4.69
N ALA A 119 -9.86 -4.26 -4.05
CA ALA A 119 -8.54 -4.24 -4.67
C ALA A 119 -8.04 -5.64 -5.06
N THR A 120 -8.43 -6.68 -4.33
CA THR A 120 -8.09 -8.07 -4.67
C THR A 120 -9.05 -8.70 -5.70
N ARG A 121 -10.28 -8.17 -5.81
CA ARG A 121 -11.32 -8.68 -6.74
C ARG A 121 -11.35 -7.97 -8.09
N CYS A 122 -11.01 -6.68 -8.14
CA CYS A 122 -10.98 -5.87 -9.34
C CYS A 122 -9.71 -6.14 -10.14
N ARG A 123 -9.67 -7.30 -10.79
CA ARG A 123 -8.64 -7.67 -11.77
C ARG A 123 -8.90 -6.90 -13.09
N GLY A 124 -8.50 -5.63 -13.15
CA GLY A 124 -8.71 -4.77 -14.33
C GLY A 124 -8.03 -3.40 -14.24
N ARG A 125 -8.29 -2.55 -15.24
CA ARG A 125 -7.69 -1.20 -15.42
C ARG A 125 -8.35 -0.12 -14.53
N THR A 126 -8.95 -0.52 -13.42
CA THR A 126 -9.65 0.38 -12.49
C THR A 126 -8.63 1.26 -11.79
N ARG A 127 -8.81 2.58 -11.81
CA ARG A 127 -7.86 3.47 -11.14
C ARG A 127 -7.98 3.30 -9.63
N PRO A 128 -6.88 3.47 -8.88
CA PRO A 128 -6.90 3.39 -7.42
C PRO A 128 -7.98 4.27 -6.78
N GLY A 129 -8.18 5.49 -7.31
CA GLY A 129 -9.25 6.39 -6.85
C GLY A 129 -10.67 5.85 -7.05
N ASP A 130 -10.96 5.15 -8.16
CA ASP A 130 -12.29 4.56 -8.40
C ASP A 130 -12.60 3.44 -7.40
N ILE A 131 -11.58 2.69 -6.97
CA ILE A 131 -11.74 1.63 -5.95
C ILE A 131 -12.13 2.24 -4.60
N LEU A 132 -11.52 3.37 -4.23
CA LEU A 132 -11.86 4.10 -3.01
C LEU A 132 -13.27 4.69 -3.09
N THR A 133 -13.64 5.33 -4.19
CA THR A 133 -15.01 5.86 -4.41
C THR A 133 -16.06 4.75 -4.39
N ALA A 134 -15.77 3.58 -4.98
CA ALA A 134 -16.69 2.44 -4.93
C ALA A 134 -16.81 1.82 -3.53
N ALA A 135 -15.76 1.90 -2.72
CA ALA A 135 -15.74 1.41 -1.35
C ALA A 135 -16.48 2.35 -0.38
N ASP A 136 -16.45 3.64 -0.67
CA ASP A 136 -17.12 4.71 0.08
C ASP A 136 -18.06 5.54 -0.82
N PRO A 137 -19.25 5.01 -1.16
CA PRO A 137 -20.24 5.74 -1.95
C PRO A 137 -20.97 6.84 -1.17
N ASP A 138 -20.76 6.94 0.15
CA ASP A 138 -21.50 7.84 1.06
C ASP A 138 -20.66 9.07 1.48
N ASN A 139 -19.34 9.02 1.31
CA ASN A 139 -18.45 10.16 1.45
C ASN A 139 -18.28 10.82 0.08
N PRO A 140 -19.05 11.87 -0.26
CA PRO A 140 -18.67 12.72 -1.36
C PRO A 140 -17.32 13.30 -0.98
N THR A 141 -16.26 12.83 -1.63
CA THR A 141 -14.95 13.47 -1.58
C THR A 141 -15.16 14.88 -2.13
N THR A 142 -15.53 15.79 -1.24
CA THR A 142 -15.68 17.20 -1.54
C THR A 142 -14.26 17.71 -1.55
N SER A 143 -13.72 17.84 -2.75
CA SER A 143 -12.56 18.68 -3.00
C SER A 143 -12.94 19.62 -4.12
N ALA A 144 -12.86 20.89 -3.76
CA ALA A 144 -13.36 22.08 -4.43
C ALA A 144 -12.72 22.35 -5.80
#